data_AF-A0A6B2UPJ0-F1
#
_entry.id   AF-A0A6B2UPJ0-F1
#
_cell.length_a   1.000
_cell.length_b   1.000
_cell.length_c   1.000
_cell.angle_alpha   90.00
_cell.angle_beta   90.00
_cell.angle_gamma   90.00
#
_symmetry.space_group_name_H-M   'P 1'
#
loop_
_entity.id
_entity.type
_entity.pdbx_description
1 polymer ?
#
loop_
_entity_poly.entity_id
_entity_poly.type
_entity_poly.pdbx_seq_one_letter_code
_entity_poly.pdbx_strand_id
1 'polypeptide(L)'
;MTITRVEDLPPDEREDAHGINLLLDEPPRELSVRLTEVSTAIQEVRRAYASALCPALEEIARTIRALRDAGLIDQDGKPTQPRNRPAWQSPYGPPPRRR
;
A
#
# COMPACT_ATOMS: atom_id res chain seq x y z
N MET A 1 14.17 -35.94 -39.20
CA MET A 1 13.55 -35.36 -37.98
C MET A 1 12.08 -35.16 -38.30
N THR A 2 11.25 -36.13 -37.93
CA THR A 2 9.85 -36.18 -38.32
C THR A 2 9.03 -35.61 -37.16
N ILE A 3 8.46 -34.42 -37.36
CA ILE A 3 7.60 -33.76 -36.36
C ILE A 3 6.23 -34.44 -36.45
N THR A 4 5.92 -35.29 -35.49
CA THR A 4 4.58 -35.87 -35.31
C THR A 4 3.63 -34.78 -34.84
N ARG A 5 2.52 -34.58 -35.57
CA ARG A 5 1.42 -33.70 -35.16
C ARG A 5 0.73 -34.32 -33.93
N VAL A 6 0.22 -33.46 -33.06
CA VAL A 6 -0.50 -33.80 -31.81
C VAL A 6 -1.76 -34.65 -32.04
N GLU A 7 -2.17 -34.85 -33.29
CA GLU A 7 -3.36 -35.62 -33.67
C GLU A 7 -3.18 -37.15 -33.57
N ASP A 8 -1.93 -37.65 -33.46
CA ASP A 8 -1.63 -39.10 -33.37
C ASP A 8 -1.52 -39.66 -31.93
N LEU A 9 -1.87 -38.87 -30.90
CA LEU A 9 -1.82 -39.35 -29.52
C LEU A 9 -3.13 -40.09 -29.15
N PRO A 10 -3.08 -41.35 -28.68
CA PRO A 10 -4.26 -42.15 -28.37
C PRO A 10 -5.15 -41.49 -27.30
N PRO A 11 -6.47 -41.75 -27.34
CA PRO A 11 -7.47 -41.01 -26.57
C PRO A 11 -7.40 -41.21 -25.05
N ASP A 12 -6.65 -42.20 -24.55
CA ASP A 12 -6.62 -42.56 -23.12
C ASP A 12 -5.68 -41.69 -22.25
N GLU A 13 -4.91 -40.76 -22.83
CA GLU A 13 -4.01 -39.86 -22.08
C GLU A 13 -4.43 -38.39 -22.12
N ARG A 14 -5.65 -38.08 -22.57
CA ARG A 14 -6.16 -36.69 -22.64
C ARG A 14 -6.81 -36.21 -21.35
N GLU A 15 -7.07 -37.11 -20.40
CA GLU A 15 -7.67 -36.80 -19.12
C GLU A 15 -6.60 -36.70 -18.03
N ASP A 16 -5.75 -35.68 -18.07
CA ASP A 16 -5.11 -35.15 -16.85
C ASP A 16 -4.42 -33.79 -17.05
N ALA A 17 -5.00 -32.92 -17.88
CA ALA A 17 -4.72 -31.50 -17.79
C ALA A 17 -5.57 -30.89 -16.66
N HIS A 18 -5.21 -31.24 -15.42
CA HIS A 18 -5.75 -30.59 -14.23
C HIS A 18 -5.43 -29.10 -14.25
N GLY A 19 -6.50 -28.30 -14.24
CA GLY A 19 -6.52 -26.97 -13.65
C GLY A 19 -5.85 -25.87 -14.49
N ILE A 20 -6.58 -25.37 -15.48
CA ILE A 20 -7.04 -23.96 -15.61
C ILE A 20 -7.76 -23.92 -16.98
N ASN A 21 -8.83 -24.68 -17.14
CA ASN A 21 -9.86 -24.31 -18.11
C ASN A 21 -10.73 -23.27 -17.41
N LEU A 22 -10.23 -22.03 -17.37
CA LEU A 22 -11.08 -20.85 -17.35
C LEU A 22 -11.88 -20.91 -18.65
N LEU A 23 -12.92 -21.73 -18.63
CA LEU A 23 -13.99 -21.73 -19.60
C LEU A 23 -14.64 -20.35 -19.52
N LEU A 24 -14.09 -19.43 -20.30
CA LEU A 24 -14.56 -18.07 -20.50
C LEU A 24 -15.83 -18.15 -21.37
N ASP A 25 -16.87 -18.81 -20.86
CA ASP A 25 -18.13 -19.01 -21.57
C ASP A 25 -19.07 -17.80 -21.45
N GLU A 26 -18.68 -16.73 -20.74
CA GLU A 26 -19.44 -15.48 -20.72
C GLU A 26 -19.17 -14.65 -21.99
N PRO A 27 -20.22 -14.13 -22.66
CA PRO A 27 -20.04 -13.29 -23.84
C PRO A 27 -19.20 -12.06 -23.45
N PRO A 28 -18.24 -11.63 -24.29
CA PRO A 28 -17.25 -10.60 -23.93
C PRO A 28 -17.87 -9.24 -23.54
N ARG A 29 -19.14 -9.02 -23.90
CA ARG A 29 -19.92 -7.84 -23.51
C ARG A 29 -20.37 -7.86 -22.05
N GLU A 30 -20.73 -9.02 -21.50
CA GLU A 30 -21.16 -9.12 -20.10
C GLU A 30 -19.97 -8.94 -19.16
N LEU A 31 -18.81 -9.52 -19.50
CA LEU A 31 -17.57 -9.32 -18.76
C LEU A 31 -17.13 -7.84 -18.75
N SER A 32 -17.21 -7.15 -19.88
CA SER A 32 -16.85 -5.72 -19.96
C SER A 32 -17.79 -4.82 -19.17
N VAL A 33 -19.10 -5.11 -19.16
CA VAL A 33 -20.07 -4.41 -18.30
C VAL A 33 -19.74 -4.63 -16.83
N ARG A 34 -19.53 -5.88 -16.40
CA ARG A 34 -19.18 -6.20 -14.99
C ARG A 34 -17.85 -5.59 -14.57
N LEU A 35 -16.84 -5.58 -15.43
CA LEU A 35 -15.56 -4.91 -15.17
C LEU A 35 -15.75 -3.39 -15.01
N THR A 36 -16.63 -2.79 -15.82
CA THR A 36 -16.95 -1.37 -15.73
C THR A 36 -17.66 -1.05 -14.41
N GLU A 37 -18.62 -1.87 -14.00
CA GLU A 37 -19.33 -1.75 -12.72
C GLU A 37 -18.37 -1.87 -11.53
N VAL A 38 -17.49 -2.88 -11.53
CA VAL A 38 -16.47 -3.06 -10.50
C VAL A 38 -15.51 -1.86 -10.46
N SER A 39 -15.05 -1.38 -11.62
CA SER A 39 -14.16 -0.22 -11.68
C SER A 39 -14.83 1.05 -11.15
N THR A 40 -16.14 1.20 -11.37
CA THR A 40 -16.94 2.33 -10.89
C THR A 40 -17.10 2.26 -9.37
N ALA A 41 -17.46 1.09 -8.84
CA ALA A 41 -17.57 0.86 -7.40
C ALA A 41 -16.23 1.11 -6.67
N ILE A 42 -15.11 0.67 -7.25
CA ILE A 42 -13.77 0.93 -6.70
C ILE A 42 -13.47 2.44 -6.70
N GLN A 43 -13.84 3.16 -7.76
CA GLN A 43 -13.66 4.61 -7.81
C GLN A 43 -14.52 5.35 -6.79
N GLU A 44 -15.75 4.91 -6.57
CA GLU A 44 -16.65 5.50 -5.55
C GLU A 44 -16.10 5.30 -4.14
N VAL A 45 -15.65 4.09 -3.81
CA VAL A 45 -15.00 3.80 -2.52
C VAL A 45 -13.73 4.65 -2.35
N ARG A 46 -12.91 4.78 -3.40
CA ARG A 46 -11.73 5.63 -3.37
C ARG A 46 -12.07 7.11 -3.15
N ARG A 47 -13.11 7.63 -3.80
CA ARG A 47 -13.57 9.01 -3.63
C ARG A 47 -14.08 9.25 -2.22
N ALA A 48 -14.90 8.34 -1.69
CA ALA A 48 -15.39 8.41 -0.32
C ALA A 48 -14.24 8.39 0.68
N TYR A 49 -13.31 7.45 0.52
CA TYR A 49 -12.11 7.35 1.36
C TYR A 49 -11.23 8.60 1.28
N ALA A 50 -10.96 9.10 0.08
CA ALA A 50 -10.18 10.32 -0.13
C ALA A 50 -10.87 11.52 0.51
N SER A 51 -12.19 11.69 0.34
CA SER A 51 -12.92 12.80 0.93
C SER A 51 -12.86 12.83 2.46
N ALA A 52 -12.81 11.65 3.10
CA ALA A 52 -12.69 11.53 4.54
C ALA A 52 -11.23 11.70 5.03
N LEU A 53 -10.26 11.17 4.28
CA LEU A 53 -8.86 11.13 4.72
C LEU A 53 -8.06 12.38 4.34
N CYS A 54 -8.31 12.97 3.16
CA CYS A 54 -7.63 14.18 2.70
C CYS A 54 -7.62 15.33 3.73
N PRO A 55 -8.74 15.73 4.35
CA PRO A 55 -8.72 16.84 5.30
C PRO A 55 -7.86 16.54 6.53
N ALA A 56 -7.85 15.29 7.00
CA ALA A 56 -7.00 14.88 8.12
C ALA A 56 -5.50 14.92 7.73
N LEU A 57 -5.15 14.46 6.53
CA LEU A 57 -3.78 14.52 6.03
C LEU A 57 -3.30 15.95 5.80
N GLU A 58 -4.16 16.84 5.31
CA GLU A 58 -3.85 18.26 5.16
C GLU A 58 -3.58 18.91 6.52
N GLU A 59 -4.36 18.58 7.54
CA GLU A 59 -4.15 19.10 8.90
C GLU A 59 -2.84 18.59 9.51
N ILE A 60 -2.53 17.31 9.33
CA ILE A 60 -1.25 16.73 9.75
C ILE A 60 -0.10 17.43 9.01
N ALA A 61 -0.21 17.62 7.70
CA ALA A 61 0.82 18.27 6.90
C ALA A 61 1.05 19.73 7.33
N ARG A 62 -0.04 20.48 7.63
CA ARG A 62 0.05 21.84 8.17
C ARG A 62 0.76 21.86 9.53
N THR A 63 0.41 20.93 10.42
CA THR A 63 1.02 20.81 11.74
C THR A 63 2.52 20.49 11.63
N ILE A 64 2.89 19.53 10.79
CA ILE A 64 4.30 19.15 10.58
C ILE A 64 5.11 20.34 10.03
N ARG A 65 4.56 21.11 9.09
CA ARG A 65 5.22 22.32 8.58
C ARG A 65 5.39 23.36 9.68
N ALA A 66 4.34 23.64 10.45
CA ALA A 66 4.42 24.58 11.57
C ALA A 66 5.47 24.17 12.61
N LEU A 67 5.57 22.87 12.94
CA LEU A 67 6.60 22.34 13.83
C LEU A 67 8.01 22.49 13.26
N ARG A 68 8.18 22.31 11.94
CA ARG A 68 9.46 22.49 11.26
C ARG A 68 9.86 23.96 11.19
N ASP A 69 8.92 24.84 10.87
CA ASP A 69 9.15 26.30 10.81
C ASP A 69 9.47 26.87 12.19
N ALA A 70 8.86 26.33 13.25
CA ALA A 70 9.21 26.63 14.64
C ALA A 70 10.56 26.04 15.07
N GLY A 71 11.23 25.27 14.20
CA GLY A 71 12.51 24.63 14.48
C GLY A 71 12.43 23.52 15.54
N LEU A 72 11.24 22.96 15.81
CA LEU A 72 11.05 21.89 16.79
C LEU A 72 11.41 20.52 16.22
N ILE A 73 11.20 20.33 14.91
CA ILE A 73 11.57 19.11 14.19
C ILE A 73 12.40 19.43 12.94
N ASP A 74 13.28 18.51 12.57
CA ASP A 74 14.15 18.63 11.40
C ASP A 74 13.45 18.18 10.09
N GLN A 75 14.24 18.05 9.01
CA GLN A 75 13.76 17.59 7.71
C GLN A 75 13.32 16.12 7.71
N ASP A 76 13.92 15.30 8.60
CA ASP A 76 13.56 13.90 8.82
C ASP A 76 12.37 13.74 9.78
N GLY A 77 11.86 14.83 10.36
CA GLY A 77 10.80 14.81 11.37
C GLY A 77 11.28 14.45 12.78
N LYS A 78 12.59 14.49 13.05
CA LYS A 78 13.16 14.23 14.36
C LYS A 78 13.19 15.51 15.20
N PRO A 79 13.03 15.43 16.52
CA PRO A 79 13.19 16.59 17.40
C PRO A 79 14.59 17.20 17.28
N THR A 80 14.65 18.51 17.09
CA THR A 80 15.92 19.26 17.00
C THR A 80 16.59 19.45 18.37
N GLN A 81 15.78 19.53 19.44
CA GLN A 81 16.26 19.76 20.79
C GLN A 81 16.03 18.52 21.68
N PRO A 82 17.03 18.10 22.48
CA PRO A 82 16.83 17.08 23.49
C PRO A 82 15.77 17.55 24.50
N ARG A 83 14.88 16.63 24.89
CA ARG A 83 13.80 16.90 25.85
C ARG A 83 14.39 17.55 27.09
N ASN A 84 13.97 18.78 27.39
CA ASN A 84 14.42 19.54 28.54
C ASN A 84 13.82 18.91 29.81
N ARG A 85 14.38 17.79 30.23
CA ARG A 85 14.03 17.10 31.47
C ARG A 85 15.01 17.53 32.56
N PRO A 86 14.52 17.90 33.75
CA PRO A 86 15.40 18.26 34.84
C PRO A 86 16.32 17.09 35.20
N ALA A 87 17.53 17.40 35.67
CA ALA A 87 18.60 16.41 35.87
C ALA A 87 18.20 15.25 36.81
N TRP A 88 17.25 15.47 37.72
CA TRP A 88 16.71 14.44 38.63
C TRP A 88 15.82 13.41 37.93
N GLN A 89 15.33 13.69 36.72
CA GLN A 89 14.48 12.80 35.92
C GLN A 89 15.30 11.99 34.89
N SER A 90 16.62 12.19 34.84
CA SER A 90 17.51 11.39 34.00
C SER A 90 17.93 10.12 34.76
N PRO A 91 17.79 8.91 34.19
CA PRO A 91 18.17 7.65 34.84
C PRO A 91 19.67 7.57 35.21
N TYR A 92 20.50 8.44 34.62
CA TYR A 92 21.96 8.46 34.82
C TYR A 92 22.48 9.67 35.60
N GLY A 93 21.58 10.44 36.24
CA GLY A 93 21.97 11.62 37.02
C GLY A 93 22.55 12.77 36.19
N PRO A 94 22.98 13.87 36.84
CA PRO A 94 23.60 15.00 36.17
C PRO A 94 24.96 14.60 35.54
N PRO A 95 25.33 15.16 34.37
CA PRO A 95 26.61 14.87 33.74
C PRO A 95 27.79 15.28 34.65
N PRO A 96 28.88 14.50 34.71
CA PRO A 96 30.04 14.81 35.54
C PRO A 96 30.71 16.11 35.08
N ARG A 97 30.94 17.04 36.01
CA ARG A 97 31.68 18.29 35.75
C ARG A 97 33.16 17.98 35.55
N ARG A 98 33.71 18.25 34.35
CA ARG A 98 35.16 18.32 34.15
C ARG A 98 35.68 19.58 34.86
N ARG A 99 36.56 19.40 35.85
CA ARG A 99 37.42 20.46 36.35
C ARG A 99 38.68 20.51 35.50
#